data_AF-A0A538IM24-F1
#
_entry.id   AF-A0A538IM24-F1
#
_cell.length_a   1.000
_cell.length_b   1.000
_cell.length_c   1.000
_cell.angle_alpha   90.00
_cell.angle_beta   90.00
_cell.angle_gamma   90.00
#
_symmetry.space_group_name_H-M   'P 1'
#
loop_
_entity.id
_entity.type
_entity.pdbx_description
1 polymer ?
#
loop_
_entity_poly.entity_id
_entity_poly.type
_entity_poly.pdbx_seq_one_letter_code
_entity_poly.pdbx_strand_id
1 'polypeptide(L)'
;MAQVRVREDPVETSRPEPDEPRLSDPGLRNLSFRDWREIFVRAFKGFLDDNGTMLASALAYSTFFAIPSVLLVVVGVFTLLVGPGTISALMAHFSQVMPGQAASLLGGSLHRLDQHPATGIAMTIVGFVLAVWSTTGAMTSYMTAINLAYERKDRRAFVRKRLVAVELVAVIGLAFVLVAVLLIFGPPLEQLVASHAGAASGAIGWIWWIAEWPILLGGLMFAFSTLLYLGPDVAHPRWHFVTPGSLFATAVWLAASGGFAFYTS
;
A
#
# COMPACT_ATOMS: atom_id res chain seq x y z
N MET A 1 2.24 -78.90 15.97
CA MET A 1 2.35 -77.46 15.62
C MET A 1 1.49 -77.23 14.38
N ALA A 2 0.31 -76.62 14.56
CA ALA A 2 -0.64 -76.36 13.47
C ALA A 2 -0.31 -75.00 12.82
N GLN A 3 -0.03 -75.02 11.51
CA GLN A 3 0.23 -73.82 10.71
C GLN A 3 -1.08 -73.07 10.47
N VAL A 4 -1.23 -71.89 11.07
CA VAL A 4 -2.33 -70.96 10.79
C VAL A 4 -2.08 -70.35 9.42
N ARG A 5 -2.88 -70.75 8.43
CA ARG A 5 -2.88 -70.15 7.09
C ARG A 5 -3.57 -68.79 7.18
N VAL A 6 -2.80 -67.70 7.07
CA VAL A 6 -3.33 -66.34 6.89
C VAL A 6 -3.98 -66.29 5.51
N ARG A 7 -5.28 -65.95 5.49
CA ARG A 7 -6.05 -65.76 4.26
C ARG A 7 -5.73 -64.36 3.76
N GLU A 8 -4.97 -64.26 2.67
CA GLU A 8 -4.75 -62.99 1.98
C GLU A 8 -6.02 -62.66 1.20
N ASP A 9 -6.82 -61.73 1.71
CA ASP A 9 -7.91 -61.14 0.92
C ASP A 9 -7.28 -60.26 -0.18
N PRO A 10 -7.77 -60.34 -1.44
CA PRO A 10 -7.21 -59.56 -2.52
C PRO A 10 -7.41 -58.06 -2.24
N VAL A 11 -6.31 -57.30 -2.30
CA VAL A 11 -6.32 -55.84 -2.22
C VAL A 11 -7.19 -55.33 -3.37
N GLU A 12 -8.39 -54.87 -3.04
CA GLU A 12 -9.30 -54.23 -3.97
C GLU A 12 -8.61 -52.96 -4.48
N THR A 13 -8.02 -53.03 -5.67
CA THR A 13 -7.40 -51.87 -6.33
C THR A 13 -8.50 -50.84 -6.52
N SER A 14 -8.45 -49.77 -5.71
CA SER A 14 -9.36 -48.62 -5.81
C SER A 14 -9.37 -48.17 -7.26
N ARG A 15 -10.53 -48.28 -7.92
CA ARG A 15 -10.70 -47.82 -9.29
C ARG A 15 -10.32 -46.34 -9.35
N PRO A 16 -9.70 -45.85 -10.44
CA PRO A 16 -9.51 -44.42 -10.62
C PRO A 16 -10.89 -43.76 -10.56
N GLU A 17 -11.10 -42.85 -9.62
CA GLU A 17 -12.31 -42.03 -9.59
C GLU A 17 -12.47 -41.37 -10.97
N PRO A 18 -13.67 -41.38 -11.57
CA PRO A 18 -13.90 -40.66 -12.82
C PRO A 18 -13.51 -39.20 -12.61
N ASP A 19 -12.68 -38.64 -13.49
CA ASP A 19 -12.35 -37.21 -13.51
C ASP A 19 -13.67 -36.41 -13.55
N GLU A 20 -14.12 -35.93 -12.40
CA GLU A 20 -15.26 -35.03 -12.33
C GLU A 20 -14.92 -33.78 -13.16
N PRO A 21 -15.78 -33.35 -14.09
CA PRO A 21 -15.56 -32.11 -14.81
C PRO A 21 -15.50 -30.99 -13.78
N ARG A 22 -14.32 -30.39 -13.59
CA ARG A 22 -14.14 -29.21 -12.75
C ARG A 22 -15.08 -28.12 -13.26
N LEU A 23 -16.23 -27.98 -12.60
CA LEU A 23 -17.15 -26.88 -12.86
C LEU A 23 -16.35 -25.60 -12.71
N SER A 24 -16.33 -24.79 -13.75
CA SER A 24 -15.60 -23.53 -13.73
C SER A 24 -16.19 -22.67 -12.62
N ASP A 25 -15.35 -22.22 -11.68
CA ASP A 25 -15.79 -21.35 -10.60
C ASP A 25 -16.61 -20.19 -11.17
N PRO A 26 -17.80 -19.90 -10.61
CA PRO A 26 -18.65 -18.84 -11.13
C PRO A 26 -17.86 -17.54 -11.19
N GLY A 27 -17.79 -16.94 -12.38
CA GLY A 27 -17.10 -15.67 -12.57
C GLY A 27 -17.73 -14.58 -11.70
N LEU A 28 -16.93 -13.59 -11.28
CA LEU A 28 -17.35 -12.48 -10.41
C LEU A 28 -18.62 -11.73 -10.87
N ARG A 29 -18.98 -11.84 -12.16
CA ARG A 29 -20.17 -11.23 -12.78
C ARG A 29 -21.48 -12.00 -12.53
N ASN A 30 -21.42 -13.24 -12.04
CA ASN A 30 -22.58 -14.10 -11.82
C ASN A 30 -23.00 -14.20 -10.34
N LEU A 31 -22.36 -13.44 -9.45
CA LEU A 31 -22.64 -13.46 -8.02
C LEU A 31 -23.87 -12.62 -7.68
N SER A 32 -24.83 -13.22 -6.97
CA SER A 32 -25.98 -12.51 -6.39
C SER A 32 -25.55 -11.64 -5.20
N PHE A 33 -26.39 -10.69 -4.80
CA PHE A 33 -26.18 -9.90 -3.57
C PHE A 33 -26.04 -10.80 -2.33
N ARG A 34 -26.76 -11.94 -2.29
CA ARG A 34 -26.65 -12.92 -1.21
C ARG A 34 -25.26 -13.54 -1.15
N ASP A 35 -24.67 -13.85 -2.30
CA ASP A 35 -23.33 -14.46 -2.39
C ASP A 35 -22.27 -13.45 -1.94
N TRP A 36 -22.40 -12.18 -2.34
CA TRP A 36 -21.53 -11.09 -1.86
C TRP A 36 -21.59 -10.91 -0.35
N ARG A 37 -22.80 -10.94 0.22
CA ARG A 37 -22.98 -10.88 1.68
C ARG A 37 -22.32 -12.07 2.36
N GLU A 38 -22.46 -13.27 1.81
CA GLU A 38 -21.87 -14.48 2.36
C GLU A 38 -20.33 -14.45 2.30
N ILE A 39 -19.75 -14.01 1.18
CA ILE A 39 -18.31 -13.79 1.02
C ILE A 39 -17.81 -12.80 2.09
N PHE A 40 -18.51 -11.66 2.26
CA PHE A 40 -18.14 -10.66 3.25
C PHE A 40 -18.18 -11.22 4.68
N VAL A 41 -19.27 -11.91 5.05
CA VAL A 41 -19.40 -12.50 6.40
C VAL A 41 -18.33 -13.56 6.66
N ARG A 42 -18.05 -14.43 5.67
CA ARG A 42 -16.99 -15.45 5.78
C ARG A 42 -15.62 -14.81 5.91
N ALA A 43 -15.30 -13.81 5.08
CA ALA A 43 -14.03 -13.07 5.15
C ALA A 43 -13.86 -12.34 6.49
N PHE A 44 -14.92 -11.73 7.03
CA PHE A 44 -14.87 -11.05 8.31
C PHE A 44 -14.69 -12.02 9.48
N LYS A 45 -15.36 -13.18 9.45
CA LYS A 45 -15.15 -14.24 10.45
C LYS A 45 -13.72 -14.78 10.38
N GLY A 46 -13.23 -15.12 9.19
CA GLY A 46 -11.84 -15.55 8.98
C GLY A 46 -10.84 -14.51 9.49
N PHE A 47 -11.06 -13.21 9.21
CA PHE A 47 -10.23 -12.14 9.75
C PHE A 47 -10.19 -12.12 11.29
N LEU A 48 -11.31 -12.39 11.97
CA LEU A 48 -11.34 -12.46 13.43
C LEU A 48 -10.66 -13.73 13.96
N ASP A 49 -10.94 -14.88 13.34
CA ASP A 49 -10.40 -16.18 13.71
C ASP A 49 -8.86 -16.22 13.55
N ASP A 50 -8.33 -15.54 12.53
CA ASP A 50 -6.91 -15.43 12.22
C ASP A 50 -6.17 -14.32 13.01
N ASN A 51 -6.79 -13.77 14.06
CA ASN A 51 -6.26 -12.64 14.83
C ASN A 51 -5.88 -11.43 13.95
N GLY A 52 -6.71 -11.15 12.94
CA GLY A 52 -6.47 -10.09 11.97
C GLY A 52 -6.29 -8.71 12.59
N THR A 53 -6.91 -8.44 13.75
CA THR A 53 -6.69 -7.20 14.53
C THR A 53 -5.28 -7.09 15.08
N MET A 54 -4.70 -8.21 15.55
CA MET A 54 -3.31 -8.26 16.02
C MET A 54 -2.34 -8.06 14.85
N LEU A 55 -2.62 -8.68 13.70
CA LEU A 55 -1.82 -8.51 12.49
C LEU A 55 -1.90 -7.07 11.94
N ALA A 56 -3.10 -6.48 11.92
CA ALA A 56 -3.30 -5.09 11.55
C ALA A 56 -2.56 -4.14 12.49
N SER A 57 -2.59 -4.40 13.80
CA SER A 57 -1.83 -3.63 14.78
C SER A 57 -0.32 -3.75 14.56
N ALA A 58 0.19 -4.96 14.31
CA ALA A 58 1.61 -5.18 14.01
C ALA A 58 2.04 -4.43 12.74
N LEU A 59 1.20 -4.44 11.70
CA LEU A 59 1.43 -3.65 10.49
C LEU A 59 1.40 -2.14 10.76
N ALA A 60 0.42 -1.66 11.52
CA ALA A 60 0.30 -0.25 11.87
C ALA A 60 1.51 0.25 12.66
N TYR A 61 1.93 -0.48 13.70
CA TYR A 61 3.11 -0.13 14.50
C TYR A 61 4.39 -0.16 13.66
N SER A 62 4.61 -1.20 12.85
CA SER A 62 5.79 -1.28 11.99
C SER A 62 5.83 -0.16 10.94
N THR A 63 4.67 0.25 10.41
CA THR A 63 4.55 1.40 9.50
C THR A 63 4.83 2.72 10.23
N PHE A 64 4.29 2.90 11.44
CA PHE A 64 4.52 4.09 12.25
C PHE A 64 6.00 4.31 12.55
N PHE A 65 6.74 3.25 12.89
CA PHE A 65 8.19 3.31 13.09
C PHE A 65 8.99 3.60 11.80
N ALA A 66 8.40 3.45 10.62
CA ALA A 66 9.05 3.82 9.37
C ALA A 66 8.98 5.32 9.07
N ILE A 67 8.00 6.05 9.65
CA ILE A 67 7.77 7.47 9.36
C ILE A 67 9.02 8.33 9.61
N PRO A 68 9.71 8.26 10.77
CA PRO A 68 10.89 9.09 11.00
C PRO A 68 12.03 8.81 10.02
N SER A 69 12.24 7.54 9.68
CA SER A 69 13.27 7.13 8.73
C SER A 69 12.99 7.66 7.33
N VAL A 70 11.73 7.53 6.86
CA VAL A 70 11.30 8.09 5.57
C VAL A 70 11.44 9.60 5.56
N LEU A 71 11.10 10.26 6.67
CA LEU A 71 11.24 11.72 6.79
C LEU A 71 12.70 12.17 6.64
N LEU A 72 13.65 11.45 7.25
CA LEU A 72 15.08 11.73 7.08
C LEU A 72 15.53 11.61 5.63
N VAL A 73 15.04 10.61 4.90
CA VAL A 73 15.33 10.45 3.46
C VAL A 73 14.77 11.62 2.66
N VAL A 74 13.51 11.98 2.89
CA VAL A 74 12.85 13.09 2.19
C VAL A 74 13.61 14.39 2.42
N VAL A 75 13.93 14.69 3.67
CA VAL A 75 14.68 15.89 4.05
C VAL A 75 16.08 15.87 3.44
N GLY A 76 16.79 14.74 3.54
CA GLY A 76 18.12 14.57 2.96
C GLY A 76 18.15 14.78 1.45
N VAL A 77 17.29 14.08 0.71
CA VAL A 77 17.13 14.23 -0.74
C VAL A 77 16.78 15.66 -1.11
N PHE A 78 15.88 16.30 -0.35
CA PHE A 78 15.49 17.69 -0.61
C PHE A 78 16.68 18.65 -0.46
N THR A 79 17.47 18.53 0.60
CA THR A 79 18.68 19.37 0.82
C THR A 79 19.75 19.18 -0.26
N LEU A 80 19.83 17.99 -0.86
CA LEU A 80 20.79 17.70 -1.94
C LEU A 80 20.33 18.23 -3.30
N LEU A 81 19.02 18.23 -3.56
CA LEU A 81 18.46 18.61 -4.86
C LEU A 81 18.08 20.09 -4.94
N VAL A 82 17.81 20.73 -3.80
CA VAL A 82 17.12 22.03 -3.76
C VAL A 82 17.86 23.03 -2.87
N GLY A 83 18.26 24.17 -3.44
CA GLY A 83 18.98 25.23 -2.72
C GLY A 83 18.14 25.95 -1.66
N PRO A 84 18.78 26.71 -0.74
CA PRO A 84 18.18 27.23 0.50
C PRO A 84 16.89 28.07 0.31
N GLY A 85 16.72 28.72 -0.84
CA GLY A 85 15.55 29.56 -1.14
C GLY A 85 14.23 28.81 -1.34
N THR A 86 14.24 27.49 -1.54
CA THR A 86 13.01 26.71 -1.81
C THR A 86 12.44 26.05 -0.54
N ILE A 87 13.27 25.89 0.49
CA ILE A 87 12.85 25.34 1.79
C ILE A 87 11.73 26.21 2.39
N SER A 88 11.88 27.54 2.32
CA SER A 88 10.90 28.51 2.83
C SER A 88 9.58 28.48 2.04
N ALA A 89 9.64 28.33 0.71
CA ALA A 89 8.45 28.19 -0.13
C ALA A 89 7.68 26.89 0.19
N LEU A 90 8.39 25.78 0.40
CA LEU A 90 7.78 24.50 0.75
C LEU A 90 7.18 24.51 2.17
N MET A 91 7.87 25.15 3.13
CA MET A 91 7.36 25.34 4.49
C MET A 91 6.11 26.22 4.53
N ALA A 92 6.04 27.26 3.68
CA ALA A 92 4.83 28.07 3.54
C ALA A 92 3.64 27.22 3.10
N HIS A 93 3.85 26.27 2.19
CA HIS A 93 2.78 25.36 1.75
C HIS A 93 2.42 24.32 2.81
N PHE A 94 3.42 23.65 3.41
CA PHE A 94 3.17 22.65 4.45
C PHE A 94 2.47 23.25 5.69
N SER A 95 2.76 24.50 6.05
CA SER A 95 2.08 25.18 7.17
C SER A 95 0.57 25.35 6.97
N GLN A 96 0.07 25.27 5.73
CA GLN A 96 -1.35 25.36 5.42
C GLN A 96 -2.08 24.01 5.55
N VAL A 97 -1.35 22.89 5.44
CA VAL A 97 -1.92 21.53 5.41
C VAL A 97 -1.59 20.72 6.66
N MET A 98 -0.56 21.13 7.41
CA MET A 98 -0.06 20.43 8.59
C MET A 98 -0.43 21.16 9.89
N PRO A 99 -0.67 20.44 11.00
CA PRO A 99 -0.75 21.06 12.32
C PRO A 99 0.52 21.86 12.64
N GLY A 100 0.39 23.03 13.28
CA GLY A 100 1.52 23.92 13.53
C GLY A 100 2.70 23.30 14.29
N GLN A 101 2.44 22.28 15.11
CA GLN A 101 3.47 21.49 15.82
C GLN A 101 4.29 20.61 14.87
N ALA A 102 3.67 20.01 13.86
CA ALA A 102 4.38 19.23 12.85
C ALA A 102 5.24 20.15 11.95
N ALA A 103 4.69 21.31 11.58
CA ALA A 103 5.41 22.32 10.80
C ALA A 103 6.65 22.86 11.54
N SER A 104 6.53 23.15 12.85
CA SER A 104 7.66 23.66 13.64
C SER A 104 8.77 22.61 13.83
N LEU A 105 8.42 21.34 14.06
CA LEU A 105 9.38 20.23 14.14
C LEU A 105 10.13 20.03 12.82
N LEU A 106 9.42 20.11 11.70
CA LEU A 106 10.01 19.94 10.37
C LEU A 106 10.92 21.11 10.00
N GLY A 107 10.46 22.35 10.22
CA GLY A 107 11.24 23.56 9.99
C GLY A 107 12.51 23.62 10.85
N GLY A 108 12.41 23.24 12.13
CA GLY A 108 13.56 23.17 13.05
C GLY A 108 14.57 22.07 12.68
N SER A 109 14.13 21.01 12.01
CA SER A 109 15.02 19.98 11.46
C SER A 109 15.74 20.48 10.20
N LEU A 110 14.99 21.06 9.27
CA LEU A 110 15.52 21.61 8.01
C LEU A 110 16.55 22.73 8.25
N HIS A 111 16.30 23.63 9.19
CA HIS A 111 17.23 24.72 9.52
C HIS A 111 18.56 24.20 10.10
N ARG A 112 18.52 23.13 10.92
CA ARG A 112 19.73 22.52 11.48
C ARG A 112 20.59 21.82 10.41
N LEU A 113 19.95 21.27 9.39
CA LEU A 113 20.61 20.61 8.26
C LEU A 113 21.26 21.61 7.30
N ASP A 114 20.61 22.75 7.03
CA ASP A 114 21.16 23.83 6.19
C ASP A 114 22.47 24.40 6.75
N GLN A 115 22.57 24.49 8.08
CA GLN A 115 23.79 24.97 8.76
C GLN A 115 24.97 23.97 8.71
N HIS A 116 24.72 22.69 8.41
CA HIS A 116 25.76 21.63 8.46
C HIS A 116 25.67 20.66 7.25
N PRO A 117 26.15 21.05 6.06
CA PRO A 117 25.97 20.28 4.82
C PRO A 117 26.59 18.87 4.84
N ALA A 118 27.77 18.72 5.47
CA ALA A 118 28.45 17.42 5.61
C ALA A 118 27.64 16.44 6.50
N THR A 119 26.93 16.97 7.49
CA THR A 119 26.00 16.21 8.33
C THR A 119 24.78 15.76 7.52
N GLY A 120 24.35 16.55 6.53
CA GLY A 120 23.23 16.22 5.63
C GLY A 120 23.45 14.95 4.80
N ILE A 121 24.63 14.78 4.21
CA ILE A 121 24.95 13.56 3.42
C ILE A 121 24.95 12.32 4.32
N ALA A 122 25.62 12.38 5.48
CA ALA A 122 25.67 11.27 6.43
C ALA A 122 24.28 10.91 6.96
N MET A 123 23.46 11.91 7.33
CA MET A 123 22.08 11.71 7.76
C MET A 123 21.20 11.12 6.66
N THR A 124 21.41 11.50 5.40
CA THR A 124 20.66 10.94 4.26
C THR A 124 20.97 9.45 4.09
N ILE A 125 22.25 9.06 4.18
CA ILE A 125 22.66 7.65 4.07
C ILE A 125 22.08 6.83 5.23
N VAL A 126 22.23 7.31 6.47
CA VAL A 126 21.70 6.64 7.67
C VAL A 126 20.17 6.55 7.60
N GLY A 127 19.50 7.65 7.25
CA GLY A 127 18.06 7.71 7.05
C GLY A 127 17.60 6.73 5.98
N PHE A 128 18.33 6.61 4.86
CA PHE A 128 18.01 5.67 3.78
C PHE A 128 18.12 4.21 4.23
N VAL A 129 19.20 3.84 4.91
CA VAL A 129 19.36 2.47 5.45
C VAL A 129 18.24 2.14 6.43
N LEU A 130 17.94 3.06 7.37
CA LEU A 130 16.85 2.88 8.32
C LEU A 130 15.48 2.84 7.65
N ALA A 131 15.27 3.64 6.60
CA ALA A 131 14.01 3.67 5.86
C ALA A 131 13.78 2.36 5.14
N VAL A 132 14.79 1.87 4.40
CA VAL A 132 14.72 0.57 3.73
C VAL A 132 14.48 -0.54 4.74
N TRP A 133 15.18 -0.54 5.87
CA TRP A 133 14.98 -1.57 6.91
C TRP A 133 13.56 -1.53 7.51
N SER A 134 13.09 -0.35 7.95
CA SER A 134 11.77 -0.21 8.59
C SER A 134 10.62 -0.47 7.61
N THR A 135 10.70 0.06 6.39
CA THR A 135 9.65 -0.10 5.37
C THR A 135 9.56 -1.55 4.87
N THR A 136 10.70 -2.22 4.64
CA THR A 136 10.69 -3.65 4.28
C THR A 136 10.23 -4.54 5.44
N GLY A 137 10.50 -4.12 6.69
CA GLY A 137 9.92 -4.71 7.89
C GLY A 137 8.39 -4.62 7.90
N ALA A 138 7.83 -3.43 7.68
CA ALA A 138 6.39 -3.21 7.57
C ALA A 138 5.76 -4.05 6.45
N MET A 139 6.34 -4.06 5.25
CA MET A 139 5.85 -4.88 4.15
C MET A 139 5.97 -6.38 4.41
N THR A 140 6.90 -6.81 5.26
CA THR A 140 6.98 -8.20 5.68
C THR A 140 5.86 -8.59 6.64
N SER A 141 5.46 -7.69 7.54
CA SER A 141 4.27 -7.86 8.36
C SER A 141 3.02 -7.96 7.48
N TYR A 142 2.90 -7.08 6.48
CA TYR A 142 1.82 -7.12 5.49
C TYR A 142 1.80 -8.45 4.72
N MET A 143 2.93 -8.88 4.16
CA MET A 143 3.04 -10.16 3.46
C MET A 143 2.67 -11.34 4.36
N THR A 144 2.98 -11.27 5.65
CA THR A 144 2.62 -12.34 6.60
C THR A 144 1.11 -12.37 6.81
N ALA A 145 0.47 -11.20 6.98
CA ALA A 145 -0.97 -11.10 7.14
C ALA A 145 -1.73 -11.57 5.89
N ILE A 146 -1.30 -11.15 4.70
CA ILE A 146 -1.97 -11.56 3.46
C ILE A 146 -1.76 -13.05 3.18
N ASN A 147 -0.57 -13.62 3.42
CA ASN A 147 -0.37 -15.07 3.27
C ASN A 147 -1.27 -15.87 4.21
N LEU A 148 -1.45 -15.41 5.46
CA LEU A 148 -2.37 -16.05 6.39
C LEU A 148 -3.82 -16.00 5.89
N ALA A 149 -4.26 -14.86 5.34
CA ALA A 149 -5.60 -14.73 4.74
C ALA A 149 -5.81 -15.65 3.51
N TYR A 150 -4.74 -16.08 2.85
CA TYR A 150 -4.77 -17.10 1.79
C TYR A 150 -4.59 -18.52 2.33
N GLU A 151 -4.54 -18.71 3.65
CA GLU A 151 -4.25 -19.99 4.32
C GLU A 151 -2.93 -20.63 3.83
N ARG A 152 -1.96 -19.79 3.47
CA ARG A 152 -0.65 -20.20 2.95
C ARG A 152 0.47 -19.82 3.91
N LYS A 153 1.45 -20.71 3.99
CA LYS A 153 2.77 -20.37 4.53
C LYS A 153 3.63 -19.82 3.39
N ASP A 154 4.27 -18.69 3.64
CA ASP A 154 5.23 -18.07 2.72
C ASP A 154 6.43 -19.01 2.51
N ARG A 155 6.60 -19.52 1.28
CA ARG A 155 7.69 -20.45 0.91
C ARG A 155 8.91 -19.73 0.35
N ARG A 156 8.84 -18.40 0.20
CA ARG A 156 9.93 -17.59 -0.34
C ARG A 156 11.14 -17.63 0.60
N ALA A 157 12.32 -17.88 0.03
CA ALA A 157 13.58 -17.70 0.76
C ALA A 157 13.72 -16.26 1.26
N PHE A 158 14.47 -16.06 2.34
CA PHE A 158 14.64 -14.75 3.01
C PHE A 158 14.97 -13.62 2.02
N VAL A 159 15.89 -13.87 1.08
CA VAL A 159 16.29 -12.89 0.05
C VAL A 159 15.12 -12.54 -0.87
N ARG A 160 14.41 -13.54 -1.40
CA ARG A 160 13.26 -13.32 -2.29
C ARG A 160 12.13 -12.57 -1.58
N LYS A 161 11.88 -12.89 -0.31
CA LYS A 161 10.92 -12.18 0.54
C LYS A 161 11.29 -10.70 0.70
N ARG A 162 12.58 -10.40 0.95
CA ARG A 162 13.05 -9.01 1.06
C ARG A 162 12.97 -8.25 -0.25
N LEU A 163 13.27 -8.89 -1.39
CA LEU A 163 13.13 -8.26 -2.71
C LEU A 163 11.68 -7.88 -3.00
N VAL A 164 10.72 -8.78 -2.75
CA VAL A 164 9.29 -8.46 -2.92
C VAL A 164 8.86 -7.35 -1.95
N ALA A 165 9.35 -7.35 -0.71
CA ALA A 165 9.08 -6.25 0.21
C ALA A 165 9.57 -4.90 -0.33
N VAL A 166 10.78 -4.85 -0.90
CA VAL A 166 11.32 -3.63 -1.52
C VAL A 166 10.48 -3.20 -2.72
N GLU A 167 10.05 -4.15 -3.56
CA GLU A 167 9.18 -3.86 -4.71
C GLU A 167 7.84 -3.26 -4.26
N LEU A 168 7.20 -3.83 -3.23
CA LEU A 168 5.97 -3.29 -2.65
C LEU A 168 6.18 -1.87 -2.08
N VAL A 169 7.28 -1.64 -1.36
CA VAL A 169 7.64 -0.29 -0.86
C VAL A 169 7.83 0.67 -2.02
N ALA A 170 8.51 0.26 -3.09
CA ALA A 170 8.78 1.11 -4.25
C ALA A 170 7.49 1.49 -4.98
N VAL A 171 6.56 0.56 -5.19
CA VAL A 171 5.26 0.83 -5.81
C VAL A 171 4.45 1.82 -4.98
N ILE A 172 4.33 1.59 -3.67
CA ILE A 172 3.57 2.46 -2.78
C ILE A 172 4.24 3.82 -2.69
N GLY A 173 5.56 3.87 -2.51
CA GLY A 173 6.34 5.09 -2.46
C GLY A 173 6.20 5.91 -3.75
N LEU A 174 6.26 5.27 -4.91
CA LEU A 174 6.03 5.93 -6.20
C LEU A 174 4.61 6.50 -6.30
N ALA A 175 3.59 5.74 -5.90
CA ALA A 175 2.21 6.23 -5.88
C ALA A 175 2.06 7.46 -4.96
N PHE A 176 2.64 7.41 -3.76
CA PHE A 176 2.66 8.55 -2.83
C PHE A 176 3.38 9.77 -3.42
N VAL A 177 4.54 9.58 -4.06
CA VAL A 177 5.29 10.68 -4.68
C VAL A 177 4.49 11.29 -5.84
N LEU A 178 3.87 10.48 -6.69
CA LEU A 178 3.04 10.97 -7.80
C LEU A 178 1.85 11.77 -7.29
N VAL A 179 1.17 11.28 -6.25
CA VAL A 179 0.08 12.00 -5.59
C VAL A 179 0.59 13.31 -4.98
N ALA A 180 1.70 13.30 -4.24
CA ALA A 180 2.26 14.50 -3.65
C ALA A 180 2.65 15.54 -4.72
N VAL A 181 3.27 15.10 -5.81
CA VAL A 181 3.61 15.98 -6.95
C VAL A 181 2.35 16.56 -7.57
N LEU A 182 1.31 15.74 -7.79
CA LEU A 182 0.03 16.21 -8.32
C LEU A 182 -0.61 17.27 -7.42
N LEU A 183 -0.62 17.06 -6.10
CA LEU A 183 -1.22 17.98 -5.14
C LEU A 183 -0.42 19.28 -4.99
N ILE A 184 0.92 19.20 -4.97
CA ILE A 184 1.81 20.35 -4.76
C ILE A 184 1.93 21.18 -6.03
N PHE A 185 2.16 20.54 -7.17
CA PHE A 185 2.38 21.22 -8.44
C PHE A 185 1.09 21.39 -9.24
N GLY A 186 -0.02 20.78 -8.83
CA GLY A 186 -1.30 20.91 -9.50
C GLY A 186 -1.77 22.36 -9.64
N PRO A 187 -1.89 23.14 -8.55
CA PRO A 187 -2.34 24.52 -8.64
C PRO A 187 -1.39 25.43 -9.46
N PRO A 188 -0.05 25.37 -9.33
CA PRO A 188 0.86 26.10 -10.21
C PRO A 188 0.75 25.68 -11.70
N LEU A 189 0.62 24.38 -11.98
CA LEU A 189 0.46 23.88 -13.35
C LEU A 189 -0.88 24.32 -13.96
N GLU A 190 -1.96 24.29 -13.17
CA GLU A 190 -3.25 24.83 -13.55
C GLU A 190 -3.13 26.31 -13.95
N GLN A 191 -2.48 27.13 -13.13
CA GLN A 191 -2.29 28.57 -13.40
C GLN A 191 -1.42 28.81 -14.65
N LEU A 192 -0.38 28.01 -14.86
CA LEU A 192 0.46 28.07 -16.07
C LEU A 192 -0.34 27.76 -17.33
N VAL A 193 -1.19 26.72 -17.31
CA VAL A 193 -2.01 26.34 -18.47
C VAL A 193 -3.16 27.35 -18.66
N ALA A 194 -3.79 27.78 -17.57
CA ALA A 194 -4.89 28.74 -17.58
C ALA A 194 -4.47 30.13 -18.06
N SER A 195 -3.26 30.59 -17.72
CA SER A 195 -2.73 31.89 -18.17
C SER A 195 -2.50 31.96 -19.69
N HIS A 196 -2.21 30.83 -20.34
CA HIS A 196 -2.11 30.74 -21.80
C HIS A 196 -3.47 30.54 -22.49
N ALA A 197 -4.52 30.19 -21.74
CA ALA A 197 -5.83 29.83 -22.28
C ALA A 197 -6.87 30.97 -22.24
N GLY A 198 -6.52 32.13 -21.67
CA GLY A 198 -7.38 33.33 -21.67
C GLY A 198 -8.77 33.07 -21.08
N ALA A 199 -9.82 33.19 -21.90
CA ALA A 199 -11.22 32.99 -21.49
C ALA A 199 -11.56 31.54 -21.08
N ALA A 200 -10.74 30.55 -21.45
CA ALA A 200 -10.92 29.15 -21.07
C ALA A 200 -10.26 28.77 -19.72
N SER A 201 -9.59 29.72 -19.07
CA SER A 201 -8.92 29.54 -17.77
C SER A 201 -9.84 28.93 -16.70
N GLY A 202 -11.08 29.44 -16.58
CA GLY A 202 -12.06 28.88 -15.64
C GLY A 202 -12.44 27.43 -15.95
N ALA A 203 -12.58 27.07 -17.23
CA ALA A 203 -12.90 25.70 -17.61
C ALA A 203 -11.76 24.73 -17.30
N ILE A 204 -10.50 25.16 -17.45
CA ILE A 204 -9.31 24.36 -17.12
C ILE A 204 -9.24 24.06 -15.63
N GLY A 205 -9.51 25.05 -14.77
CA GLY A 205 -9.54 24.83 -13.32
C GLY A 205 -10.62 23.83 -12.90
N TRP A 206 -11.83 23.95 -13.48
CA TRP A 206 -12.90 22.97 -13.25
C TRP A 206 -12.52 21.56 -13.73
N ILE A 207 -11.93 21.42 -14.92
CA ILE A 207 -11.47 20.14 -15.44
C ILE A 207 -10.39 19.54 -14.54
N TRP A 208 -9.42 20.36 -14.10
CA TRP A 208 -8.36 19.93 -13.20
C TRP A 208 -8.91 19.41 -11.88
N TRP A 209 -9.77 20.20 -11.23
CA TRP A 209 -10.41 19.82 -9.97
C TRP A 209 -11.23 18.52 -10.09
N ILE A 210 -11.96 18.35 -11.20
CA ILE A 210 -12.72 17.12 -11.47
C ILE A 210 -11.77 15.94 -11.74
N ALA A 211 -10.67 16.15 -12.47
CA ALA A 211 -9.72 15.11 -12.84
C ALA A 211 -8.86 14.63 -11.67
N GLU A 212 -8.61 15.49 -10.68
CA GLU A 212 -7.82 15.18 -9.50
C GLU A 212 -8.41 13.99 -8.73
N TRP A 213 -9.72 13.98 -8.49
CA TRP A 213 -10.39 12.90 -7.74
C TRP A 213 -10.23 11.51 -8.40
N PRO A 214 -10.52 11.31 -9.69
CA PRO A 214 -10.24 10.07 -10.40
C PRO A 214 -8.77 9.66 -10.39
N ILE A 215 -7.83 10.62 -10.50
CA ILE A 215 -6.39 10.31 -10.49
C ILE A 215 -5.98 9.80 -9.11
N LEU A 216 -6.41 10.47 -8.03
CA LEU A 216 -6.15 10.06 -6.66
C LEU A 216 -6.77 8.69 -6.35
N LEU A 217 -8.04 8.49 -6.71
CA LEU A 217 -8.72 7.21 -6.53
C LEU A 217 -8.10 6.09 -7.37
N GLY A 218 -7.74 6.38 -8.62
CA GLY A 218 -7.09 5.45 -9.51
C GLY A 218 -5.70 5.05 -9.00
N GLY A 219 -4.91 6.00 -8.51
CA GLY A 219 -3.61 5.73 -7.88
C GLY A 219 -3.73 4.89 -6.62
N LEU A 220 -4.71 5.18 -5.76
CA LEU A 220 -4.97 4.40 -4.55
C LEU A 220 -5.45 2.98 -4.87
N MET A 221 -6.37 2.83 -5.82
CA MET A 221 -6.81 1.52 -6.31
C MET A 221 -5.66 0.73 -6.94
N PHE A 222 -4.80 1.38 -7.71
CA PHE A 222 -3.60 0.78 -8.29
C PHE A 222 -2.67 0.26 -7.20
N ALA A 223 -2.41 1.06 -6.18
CA ALA A 223 -1.56 0.67 -5.05
C ALA A 223 -2.14 -0.56 -4.33
N PHE A 224 -3.43 -0.55 -3.96
CA PHE A 224 -4.06 -1.69 -3.30
C PHE A 224 -4.15 -2.94 -4.18
N SER A 225 -4.46 -2.79 -5.47
CA SER A 225 -4.47 -3.92 -6.41
C SER A 225 -3.08 -4.56 -6.51
N THR A 226 -2.03 -3.74 -6.59
CA THR A 226 -0.65 -4.22 -6.68
C THR A 226 -0.23 -4.92 -5.39
N LEU A 227 -0.56 -4.35 -4.23
CA LEU A 227 -0.39 -4.98 -2.91
C LEU A 227 -1.04 -6.37 -2.86
N LEU A 228 -2.31 -6.48 -3.25
CA LEU A 228 -3.08 -7.72 -3.22
C LEU A 228 -2.57 -8.79 -4.20
N TYR A 229 -1.89 -8.38 -5.28
CA TYR A 229 -1.32 -9.29 -6.27
C TYR A 229 0.11 -9.74 -5.93
N LEU A 230 0.99 -8.84 -5.47
CA LEU A 230 2.39 -9.17 -5.15
C LEU A 230 2.58 -9.69 -3.71
N GLY A 231 1.70 -9.29 -2.80
CA GLY A 231 1.75 -9.64 -1.39
C GLY A 231 1.76 -11.15 -1.12
N PRO A 232 0.75 -11.91 -1.57
CA PRO A 232 0.64 -13.35 -1.28
C PRO A 232 1.65 -14.18 -2.09
N ASP A 233 2.10 -15.30 -1.52
CA ASP A 233 2.93 -16.32 -2.20
C ASP A 233 2.03 -17.29 -2.97
N VAL A 234 1.23 -16.73 -3.89
CA VAL A 234 0.26 -17.46 -4.71
C VAL A 234 0.50 -17.11 -6.17
N ALA A 235 0.48 -18.12 -7.04
CA ALA A 235 0.52 -17.91 -8.47
C ALA A 235 -0.81 -17.33 -8.94
N HIS A 236 -0.90 -16.01 -9.06
CA HIS A 236 -2.04 -15.36 -9.68
C HIS A 236 -1.93 -15.48 -11.21
N PRO A 237 -2.96 -15.99 -11.91
CA PRO A 237 -2.89 -16.17 -13.36
C PRO A 237 -2.74 -14.85 -14.12
N ARG A 238 -3.35 -13.75 -13.62
CA ARG A 238 -3.34 -12.42 -14.24
C ARG A 238 -3.52 -11.32 -13.19
N TRP A 239 -2.80 -10.21 -13.36
CA TRP A 239 -3.03 -8.98 -12.61
C TRP A 239 -4.28 -8.26 -13.10
N HIS A 240 -5.09 -7.75 -12.18
CA HIS A 240 -6.32 -7.03 -12.48
C HIS A 240 -6.33 -5.69 -11.75
N PHE A 241 -6.48 -4.58 -12.47
CA PHE A 241 -6.54 -3.24 -11.88
C PHE A 241 -7.68 -3.10 -10.86
N VAL A 242 -8.88 -3.55 -11.24
CA VAL A 242 -10.06 -3.55 -10.37
C VAL A 242 -10.27 -4.95 -9.81
N THR A 243 -10.09 -5.11 -8.51
CA THR A 243 -10.45 -6.32 -7.78
C THR A 243 -11.48 -5.97 -6.70
N PRO A 244 -12.33 -6.92 -6.28
CA PRO A 244 -13.24 -6.69 -5.15
C PRO A 244 -12.50 -6.24 -3.88
N GLY A 245 -11.32 -6.81 -3.64
CA GLY A 245 -10.45 -6.43 -2.52
C GLY A 245 -9.92 -5.00 -2.64
N SER A 246 -9.45 -4.56 -3.81
CA SER A 246 -8.93 -3.20 -3.98
C SER A 246 -10.04 -2.14 -3.89
N LEU A 247 -11.24 -2.44 -4.39
CA LEU A 247 -12.42 -1.58 -4.19
C LEU A 247 -12.79 -1.46 -2.71
N PHE A 248 -12.88 -2.59 -2.01
CA PHE A 248 -13.19 -2.60 -0.57
C PHE A 248 -12.13 -1.86 0.25
N ALA A 249 -10.84 -2.12 0.00
CA ALA A 249 -9.74 -1.44 0.68
C ALA A 249 -9.76 0.07 0.44
N THR A 250 -10.03 0.50 -0.81
CA THR A 250 -10.18 1.92 -1.16
C THR A 250 -11.36 2.55 -0.42
N ALA A 251 -12.52 1.89 -0.37
CA ALA A 251 -13.69 2.39 0.34
C ALA A 251 -13.44 2.53 1.84
N VAL A 252 -12.82 1.53 2.48
CA VAL A 252 -12.45 1.58 3.91
C VAL A 252 -11.44 2.69 4.17
N TRP A 253 -10.44 2.86 3.29
CA TRP A 253 -9.45 3.93 3.40
C TRP A 253 -10.09 5.32 3.36
N LEU A 254 -11.00 5.56 2.42
CA LEU A 254 -11.74 6.82 2.30
C LEU A 254 -12.62 7.07 3.53
N ALA A 255 -13.33 6.04 4.01
CA ALA A 255 -14.15 6.14 5.21
C ALA A 255 -13.31 6.48 6.45
N ALA A 256 -12.16 5.82 6.62
CA ALA A 256 -11.22 6.10 7.70
C ALA A 256 -10.65 7.52 7.61
N SER A 257 -10.28 7.96 6.40
CA SER A 257 -9.75 9.31 6.16
C SER A 257 -10.80 10.39 6.44
N GLY A 258 -12.04 10.20 5.98
CA GLY A 258 -13.16 11.10 6.28
C GLY A 258 -13.50 11.13 7.77
N GLY A 259 -13.48 9.97 8.43
CA GLY A 259 -13.67 9.87 9.89
C GLY A 259 -12.58 10.59 10.67
N PHE A 260 -11.32 10.47 10.24
CA PHE A 260 -10.21 11.20 10.83
C PHE A 260 -10.34 12.71 10.63
N ALA A 261 -10.70 13.16 9.42
CA ALA A 261 -10.91 14.58 9.12
C ALA A 261 -11.99 15.18 10.03
N PHE A 262 -13.11 14.48 10.23
CA PHE A 262 -14.18 14.89 11.15
C PHE A 262 -13.73 14.92 12.62
N TYR A 263 -12.85 14.00 13.03
CA TYR A 263 -12.30 14.01 14.39
C TYR A 263 -11.37 15.19 14.64
N THR A 264 -10.62 15.63 13.61
CA THR A 264 -9.63 16.72 13.73
C THR A 264 -10.17 18.12 13.42
N SER A 265 -11.39 18.22 12.89
CA SER A 265 -12.08 19.49 12.63
C SER A 265 -12.70 20.06 13.89
#